data_AF-A0A4Q3Z965-F1
#
_entry.id   AF-A0A4Q3Z965-F1
#
_cell.length_a   1.000
_cell.length_b   1.000
_cell.length_c   1.000
_cell.angle_alpha   90.00
_cell.angle_beta   90.00
_cell.angle_gamma   90.00
#
_symmetry.space_group_name_H-M   'P 1'
#
loop_
_entity.id
_entity.type
_entity.pdbx_description
1 polymer ?
#
loop_
_entity_poly.entity_id
_entity_poly.type
_entity_poly.pdbx_seq_one_letter_code
_entity_poly.pdbx_strand_id
1 'polypeptide(L)'
;MMIPLLLLLLSIAGVAAALLVPMLGDLLLVAVPSALASLYLLIKGWAGKPGGKHPIVLDGSNVMHWKDDTPRLETLREVTDRLTALGFTPGVIFDANAGYKLDGKFQGEKDLARRLGLPRDRVMVVDKGNPADPIILTVARDLDARVVSNDRFRDWVEDFPELGEPDRVIRGGYRDGRLWLDVDGH
;
A
#
# COMPACT_ATOMS: atom_id res chain seq x y z
N MET A 1 3.71 17.79 -2.63
CA MET A 1 4.42 18.54 -1.56
C MET A 1 4.85 19.96 -1.98
N MET A 2 4.97 20.27 -3.28
CA MET A 2 5.39 21.59 -3.75
C MET A 2 4.44 22.74 -3.37
N ILE A 3 3.11 22.52 -3.48
CA ILE A 3 2.11 23.57 -3.18
C ILE A 3 2.13 24.00 -1.70
N PRO A 4 2.05 23.08 -0.70
CA PRO A 4 2.17 23.47 0.71
C PRO A 4 3.51 24.13 1.07
N LEU A 5 4.60 23.75 0.39
CA LEU A 5 5.90 24.38 0.59
C LEU A 5 5.92 25.83 0.10
N LEU A 6 5.39 26.09 -1.11
CA LEU A 6 5.28 27.44 -1.66
C LEU A 6 4.39 28.32 -0.79
N LEU A 7 3.26 27.78 -0.31
CA LEU A 7 2.36 28.50 0.59
C LEU A 7 3.01 28.81 1.95
N LEU A 8 3.79 27.89 2.50
CA LEU A 8 4.55 28.13 3.73
C LEU A 8 5.59 29.24 3.53
N LEU A 9 6.39 29.18 2.45
CA LEU A 9 7.39 30.20 2.15
C LEU A 9 6.77 31.57 1.93
N LEU A 10 5.67 31.64 1.18
CA LEU A 10 4.93 32.88 0.95
C LEU A 10 4.34 33.45 2.24
N SER A 11 3.82 32.57 3.11
CA SER A 11 3.24 32.97 4.39
C SER A 11 4.31 33.47 5.37
N ILE A 12 5.49 32.84 5.42
CA ILE A 12 6.64 33.31 6.21
C ILE A 12 7.11 34.68 5.71
N ALA A 13 7.20 34.87 4.39
CA ALA A 13 7.54 36.17 3.81
C ALA A 13 6.50 37.25 4.16
N GLY A 14 5.21 36.89 4.16
CA GLY A 14 4.12 37.78 4.60
C GLY A 14 4.22 38.18 6.07
N VAL A 15 4.53 37.24 6.97
CA VAL A 15 4.78 37.55 8.39
C VAL A 15 5.98 38.48 8.55
N ALA A 16 7.08 38.22 7.85
CA ALA A 16 8.27 39.08 7.91
C ALA A 16 7.98 40.51 7.41
N ALA A 17 7.25 40.65 6.30
CA ALA A 17 6.85 41.95 5.77
C ALA A 17 5.95 42.72 6.74
N ALA A 18 5.02 42.04 7.41
CA ALA A 18 4.12 42.65 8.39
C ALA A 18 4.83 43.12 9.67
N LEU A 19 5.94 42.46 10.06
CA LEU A 19 6.75 42.88 11.21
C LEU A 19 7.71 44.03 10.88
N LEU A 20 8.17 44.13 9.63
CA LEU A 20 9.09 45.18 9.17
C LEU A 20 8.37 46.45 8.73
N VAL A 21 7.13 46.35 8.28
CA VAL A 21 6.33 47.47 7.77
C VAL A 21 5.05 47.59 8.61
N PRO A 22 4.96 48.58 9.53
CA PRO A 22 3.81 48.74 10.44
C PRO A 22 2.45 48.86 9.75
N MET A 23 2.43 49.34 8.50
CA MET A 23 1.22 49.47 7.68
C MET A 23 0.65 48.12 7.19
N LEU A 24 1.43 47.04 7.27
CA LEU A 24 1.05 45.70 6.83
C LEU A 24 0.63 44.78 8.00
N GLY A 25 0.38 45.33 9.20
CA GLY A 25 0.03 44.53 10.38
C GLY A 25 -1.18 43.59 10.18
N ASP A 26 -2.18 44.01 9.42
CA ASP A 26 -3.37 43.20 9.11
C ASP A 26 -3.04 41.90 8.34
N LEU A 27 -1.90 41.88 7.63
CA LEU A 27 -1.43 40.70 6.92
C LEU A 27 -1.12 39.54 7.87
N LEU A 28 -0.82 39.80 9.15
CA LEU A 28 -0.61 38.76 10.17
C LEU A 28 -1.84 37.88 10.37
N LEU A 29 -3.05 38.43 10.21
CA LEU A 29 -4.30 37.69 10.38
C LEU A 29 -4.47 36.56 9.36
N VAL A 30 -3.85 36.70 8.18
CA VAL A 30 -3.89 35.70 7.11
C VAL A 30 -2.59 34.88 7.09
N ALA A 31 -1.44 35.55 7.19
CA ALA A 31 -0.14 34.91 7.04
C ALA A 31 0.15 33.89 8.15
N VAL A 32 -0.26 34.15 9.40
CA VAL A 32 0.00 33.22 10.52
C VAL A 32 -0.83 31.94 10.40
N PRO A 33 -2.16 31.98 10.23
CA PRO A 33 -2.94 30.75 10.02
C PRO A 33 -2.52 29.97 8.77
N SER A 34 -2.19 30.67 7.68
CA SER A 34 -1.72 30.03 6.44
C SER A 34 -0.37 29.33 6.61
N ALA A 35 0.57 29.93 7.36
CA ALA A 35 1.83 29.27 7.70
C ALA A 35 1.61 28.01 8.54
N LEU A 36 0.77 28.09 9.58
CA LEU A 36 0.47 26.96 10.45
C LEU A 36 -0.24 25.82 9.69
N ALA A 37 -1.23 26.15 8.86
CA ALA A 37 -1.94 25.16 8.04
C ALA A 37 -1.01 24.50 7.01
N SER A 38 -0.16 25.29 6.35
CA SER A 38 0.82 24.77 5.37
C SER A 38 1.87 23.89 6.04
N LEU A 39 2.37 24.28 7.21
CA LEU A 39 3.28 23.48 8.02
C LEU A 39 2.63 22.18 8.47
N TYR A 40 1.38 22.23 8.94
CA TYR A 40 0.60 21.03 9.30
C TYR A 40 0.42 20.09 8.10
N LEU A 41 0.10 20.61 6.91
CA LEU A 41 0.00 19.81 5.69
C LEU A 41 1.34 19.21 5.25
N LEU A 42 2.46 19.92 5.46
CA LEU A 42 3.80 19.40 5.20
C LEU A 42 4.18 18.29 6.17
N ILE A 43 3.90 18.46 7.47
CA ILE A 43 4.13 17.44 8.49
C ILE A 43 3.27 16.21 8.21
N LYS A 44 1.97 16.39 7.92
CA LYS A 44 1.06 15.29 7.57
C LYS A 44 1.47 14.61 6.26
N GLY A 45 1.89 15.38 5.25
CA GLY A 45 2.37 14.85 3.97
C GLY A 45 3.71 14.13 4.07
N TRP A 46 4.54 14.47 5.07
CA TRP A 46 5.80 13.81 5.35
C TRP A 46 5.61 12.55 6.21
N ALA A 47 4.76 12.62 7.24
CA ALA A 47 4.38 11.49 8.09
C ALA A 47 3.50 10.46 7.35
N GLY A 48 2.79 10.90 6.30
CA GLY A 48 1.96 10.07 5.43
C GLY A 48 2.65 9.55 4.18
N LYS A 49 3.92 9.92 3.92
CA LYS A 49 4.73 9.17 2.95
C LYS A 49 5.16 7.88 3.64
N PRO A 50 4.76 6.70 3.16
CA PRO A 50 5.47 5.49 3.54
C PRO A 50 6.93 5.73 3.14
N GLY A 51 7.81 5.90 4.13
CA GLY A 51 9.24 6.11 3.89
C GLY A 51 9.76 5.03 2.95
N GLY A 52 10.67 5.39 2.04
CA GLY A 52 11.15 4.59 0.91
C GLY A 52 11.22 3.08 1.17
N LYS A 53 10.10 2.41 0.93
CA LYS A 53 9.92 0.98 1.09
C LYS A 53 9.28 0.49 -0.18
N HIS A 54 9.90 -0.51 -0.79
CA HIS A 54 9.43 -1.11 -2.03
C HIS A 54 8.00 -1.63 -1.82
N PRO A 55 6.97 -1.01 -2.45
CA PRO A 55 5.61 -1.48 -2.30
C PRO A 55 5.49 -2.85 -2.94
N ILE A 56 4.70 -3.72 -2.33
CA ILE A 56 4.46 -5.07 -2.84
C ILE A 56 3.01 -5.46 -2.57
N VAL A 57 2.35 -5.99 -3.60
CA VAL A 57 0.93 -6.36 -3.56
C VAL A 57 0.83 -7.87 -3.55
N LEU A 58 0.18 -8.43 -2.54
CA LEU A 58 -0.07 -9.85 -2.43
C LEU A 58 -1.48 -10.15 -2.96
N ASP A 59 -1.57 -11.16 -3.80
CA ASP A 59 -2.82 -11.85 -4.08
C ASP A 59 -3.20 -12.71 -2.88
N GLY A 60 -4.04 -12.16 -2.00
CA GLY A 60 -4.44 -12.79 -0.75
C GLY A 60 -5.15 -14.12 -0.96
N SER A 61 -5.97 -14.21 -2.00
CA SER A 61 -6.76 -15.41 -2.30
C SER A 61 -5.93 -16.51 -2.97
N ASN A 62 -4.78 -16.20 -3.55
CA ASN A 62 -3.79 -17.19 -3.98
C ASN A 62 -2.85 -17.60 -2.84
N VAL A 63 -2.25 -16.62 -2.15
CA VAL A 63 -1.22 -16.85 -1.13
C VAL A 63 -1.75 -17.64 0.07
N MET A 64 -3.01 -17.43 0.47
CA MET A 64 -3.58 -18.18 1.60
C MET A 64 -3.59 -19.69 1.39
N HIS A 65 -3.52 -20.19 0.16
CA HIS A 65 -3.51 -21.60 -0.20
C HIS A 65 -2.10 -22.22 -0.35
N TRP A 66 -1.02 -21.44 -0.21
CA TRP A 66 0.33 -21.94 -0.48
C TRP A 66 0.79 -23.10 0.42
N LYS A 67 0.13 -23.28 1.56
CA LYS A 67 0.42 -24.34 2.53
C LYS A 67 -0.66 -25.43 2.44
N ASP A 68 -0.30 -26.52 1.76
CA ASP A 68 -1.13 -27.72 1.59
C ASP A 68 -2.51 -27.44 0.93
N ASP A 69 -2.59 -26.45 0.04
CA ASP A 69 -3.79 -26.01 -0.68
C ASP A 69 -4.98 -25.61 0.23
N THR A 70 -4.72 -25.47 1.53
CA THR A 70 -5.74 -25.14 2.52
C THR A 70 -5.70 -23.64 2.78
N PRO A 71 -6.83 -22.91 2.68
CA PRO A 71 -6.86 -21.48 2.95
C PRO A 71 -6.54 -21.22 4.42
N ARG A 72 -5.42 -20.54 4.67
CA ARG A 72 -4.94 -20.21 6.01
C ARG A 72 -4.47 -18.77 6.06
N LEU A 73 -4.93 -18.04 7.07
CA LEU A 73 -4.48 -16.66 7.26
C LEU A 73 -3.05 -16.62 7.82
N GLU A 74 -2.64 -17.67 8.53
CA GLU A 74 -1.28 -17.84 9.05
C GLU A 74 -0.25 -17.80 7.92
N THR A 75 -0.56 -18.46 6.80
CA THR A 75 0.27 -18.43 5.58
C THR A 75 0.51 -17.00 5.11
N LEU A 76 -0.55 -16.18 5.06
CA LEU A 76 -0.42 -14.78 4.68
C LEU A 76 0.42 -13.98 5.67
N ARG A 77 0.23 -14.18 6.97
CA ARG A 77 1.06 -13.51 8.00
C ARG A 77 2.53 -13.83 7.85
N GLU A 78 2.87 -15.12 7.67
CA GLU A 78 4.25 -15.56 7.44
C GLU A 78 4.87 -14.87 6.22
N VAL A 79 4.12 -14.74 5.11
CA VAL A 79 4.59 -14.05 3.90
C VAL A 79 4.74 -12.55 4.13
N THR A 80 3.76 -11.89 4.75
CA THR A 80 3.84 -10.44 5.02
C THR A 80 4.96 -10.09 5.99
N ASP A 81 5.20 -10.92 7.00
CA ASP A 81 6.29 -10.75 7.96
C ASP A 81 7.65 -10.92 7.27
N ARG A 82 7.78 -11.94 6.42
CA ARG A 82 9.00 -12.15 5.62
C ARG A 82 9.27 -10.98 4.68
N LEU A 83 8.28 -10.52 3.93
CA LEU A 83 8.41 -9.36 3.03
C LEU A 83 8.75 -8.07 3.77
N THR A 84 8.14 -7.87 4.94
CA THR A 84 8.46 -6.72 5.81
C THR A 84 9.90 -6.79 6.31
N ALA A 85 10.39 -7.98 6.69
CA ALA A 85 11.78 -8.19 7.09
C ALA A 85 12.78 -7.95 5.94
N LEU A 86 12.37 -8.19 4.69
CA LEU A 86 13.13 -7.85 3.49
C LEU A 86 13.03 -6.36 3.08
N GLY A 87 12.31 -5.54 3.86
CA GLY A 87 12.20 -4.09 3.63
C GLY A 87 11.06 -3.66 2.70
N PHE A 88 10.19 -4.57 2.28
CA PHE A 88 9.01 -4.24 1.50
C PHE A 88 7.88 -3.67 2.37
N THR A 89 6.92 -3.02 1.72
CA THR A 89 5.64 -2.65 2.34
C THR A 89 4.51 -3.47 1.73
N PRO A 90 4.06 -4.55 2.40
CA PRO A 90 3.03 -5.42 1.88
C PRO A 90 1.64 -4.79 1.98
N GLY A 91 0.89 -4.83 0.88
CA GLY A 91 -0.55 -4.71 0.81
C GLY A 91 -1.17 -6.01 0.31
N VAL A 92 -2.35 -6.37 0.79
CA VAL A 92 -3.02 -7.63 0.44
C VAL A 92 -4.38 -7.34 -0.17
N ILE A 93 -4.64 -7.92 -1.33
CA ILE A 93 -5.92 -7.82 -2.03
C ILE A 93 -6.55 -9.19 -2.10
N PHE A 94 -7.82 -9.29 -1.71
CA PHE A 94 -8.58 -10.54 -1.67
C PHE A 94 -9.71 -10.53 -2.68
N ASP A 95 -10.03 -11.72 -3.22
CA ASP A 95 -11.31 -11.96 -3.87
C ASP A 95 -12.48 -11.79 -2.87
N ALA A 96 -13.69 -11.60 -3.40
CA ALA A 96 -14.90 -11.45 -2.59
C ALA A 96 -15.21 -12.68 -1.69
N ASN A 97 -14.61 -13.83 -1.98
CA ASN A 97 -14.90 -15.10 -1.34
C ASN A 97 -13.90 -15.48 -0.23
N ALA A 98 -12.81 -14.71 -0.06
CA ALA A 98 -11.72 -15.06 0.84
C ALA A 98 -12.18 -15.29 2.28
N GLY A 99 -13.06 -14.43 2.80
CA GLY A 99 -13.63 -14.60 4.13
C GLY A 99 -14.36 -15.93 4.31
N TYR A 100 -15.14 -16.33 3.31
CA TYR A 100 -15.87 -17.61 3.33
C TYR A 100 -14.91 -18.80 3.24
N LYS A 101 -13.85 -18.71 2.43
CA LYS A 101 -12.82 -19.75 2.33
C LYS A 101 -12.04 -19.91 3.64
N LEU A 102 -11.78 -18.81 4.36
CA LEU A 102 -11.03 -18.83 5.61
C LEU A 102 -11.85 -19.31 6.81
N ASP A 103 -13.06 -18.77 7.02
CA ASP A 103 -13.82 -18.96 8.26
C ASP A 103 -15.30 -19.34 8.02
N GLY A 104 -15.70 -19.66 6.79
CA GLY A 104 -17.07 -20.04 6.44
C GLY A 104 -18.10 -18.89 6.49
N LYS A 105 -17.65 -17.63 6.64
CA LYS A 105 -18.51 -16.44 6.68
C LYS A 105 -17.88 -15.25 5.97
N PHE A 106 -18.70 -14.29 5.56
CA PHE A 106 -18.20 -13.05 4.99
C PHE A 106 -17.25 -12.32 5.97
N GLN A 107 -16.14 -11.82 5.45
CA GLN A 107 -15.21 -10.94 6.17
C GLN A 107 -14.86 -9.76 5.29
N GLY A 108 -15.02 -8.55 5.83
CA GLY A 108 -14.61 -7.34 5.14
C GLY A 108 -13.14 -7.02 5.37
N GLU A 109 -12.67 -5.99 4.68
CA GLU A 109 -11.30 -5.45 4.79
C GLU A 109 -10.87 -5.21 6.24
N LYS A 110 -11.77 -4.65 7.05
CA LYS A 110 -11.49 -4.32 8.46
C LYS A 110 -11.21 -5.57 9.29
N ASP A 111 -11.91 -6.66 9.03
CA ASP A 111 -11.76 -7.91 9.78
C ASP A 111 -10.47 -8.60 9.37
N LEU A 112 -10.21 -8.72 8.07
CA LEU A 112 -8.99 -9.31 7.53
C LEU A 112 -7.74 -8.50 7.91
N ALA A 113 -7.79 -7.17 7.83
CA ALA A 113 -6.69 -6.29 8.27
C ALA A 113 -6.33 -6.51 9.73
N ARG A 114 -7.34 -6.54 10.62
CA ARG A 114 -7.13 -6.79 12.04
C ARG A 114 -6.49 -8.15 12.27
N ARG A 115 -6.97 -9.19 11.59
CA ARG A 115 -6.42 -10.53 11.74
C ARG A 115 -4.99 -10.58 11.20
N LEU A 116 -4.68 -9.97 10.06
CA LEU A 116 -3.33 -9.91 9.49
C LEU A 116 -2.36 -9.04 10.29
N GLY A 117 -2.84 -8.19 11.20
CA GLY A 117 -2.00 -7.22 11.89
C GLY A 117 -1.55 -6.08 10.97
N LEU A 118 -2.23 -5.88 9.84
CA LEU A 118 -1.93 -4.82 8.87
C LEU A 118 -2.84 -3.60 9.09
N PRO A 119 -2.34 -2.40 8.76
CA PRO A 119 -3.19 -1.21 8.60
C PRO A 119 -4.33 -1.47 7.61
N ARG A 120 -5.52 -0.91 7.89
CA ARG A 120 -6.72 -1.14 7.06
C ARG A 120 -6.51 -0.68 5.61
N ASP A 121 -5.79 0.40 5.40
CA ASP A 121 -5.45 0.94 4.08
C ASP A 121 -4.47 0.06 3.28
N ARG A 122 -4.00 -1.05 3.85
CA ARG A 122 -3.18 -2.07 3.17
C ARG A 122 -3.91 -3.37 2.91
N VAL A 123 -5.22 -3.43 3.18
CA VAL A 123 -6.02 -4.62 2.90
C VAL A 123 -7.28 -4.22 2.13
N MET A 124 -7.47 -4.84 0.99
CA MET A 124 -8.63 -4.63 0.13
C MET A 124 -9.35 -5.95 -0.12
N VAL A 125 -10.67 -5.92 -0.15
CA VAL A 125 -11.51 -7.05 -0.55
C VAL A 125 -12.31 -6.59 -1.76
N VAL A 126 -12.12 -7.25 -2.89
CA VAL A 126 -12.78 -6.90 -4.14
C VAL A 126 -14.28 -7.19 -4.04
N ASP A 127 -15.09 -6.32 -4.62
CA ASP A 127 -16.54 -6.48 -4.67
C ASP A 127 -16.95 -7.76 -5.41
N LYS A 128 -18.02 -8.39 -4.94
CA LYS A 128 -18.55 -9.61 -5.57
C LYS A 128 -18.98 -9.32 -7.01
N GLY A 129 -18.55 -10.20 -7.92
CA GLY A 129 -18.87 -10.10 -9.35
C GLY A 129 -17.77 -9.40 -10.16
N ASN A 130 -16.78 -8.79 -9.50
CA ASN A 130 -15.58 -8.28 -10.15
C ASN A 130 -14.42 -9.27 -9.98
N PRO A 131 -13.66 -9.57 -11.05
CA PRO A 131 -12.44 -10.36 -10.94
C PRO A 131 -11.39 -9.59 -10.12
N ALA A 132 -10.66 -10.31 -9.25
CA ALA A 132 -9.65 -9.70 -8.39
C ALA A 132 -8.37 -9.36 -9.15
N ASP A 133 -7.98 -10.20 -10.12
CA ASP A 133 -6.77 -10.06 -10.92
C ASP A 133 -6.56 -8.65 -11.52
N PRO A 134 -7.50 -8.06 -12.29
CA PRO A 134 -7.26 -6.73 -12.86
C PRO A 134 -7.14 -5.66 -11.79
N ILE A 135 -7.80 -5.82 -10.63
CA ILE A 135 -7.65 -4.90 -9.50
C ILE A 135 -6.25 -5.04 -8.89
N ILE A 136 -5.77 -6.27 -8.67
CA ILE A 136 -4.42 -6.56 -8.18
C ILE A 136 -3.37 -5.91 -9.09
N LEU A 137 -3.50 -6.14 -10.40
CA LEU A 137 -2.55 -5.65 -11.40
C LEU A 137 -2.62 -4.12 -11.55
N THR A 138 -3.82 -3.53 -11.50
CA THR A 138 -3.98 -2.07 -11.54
C THR A 138 -3.34 -1.41 -10.32
N VAL A 139 -3.58 -1.93 -9.11
CA VAL A 139 -2.98 -1.39 -7.89
C VAL A 139 -1.46 -1.55 -7.93
N ALA A 140 -0.95 -2.69 -8.40
CA ALA A 140 0.49 -2.90 -8.54
C ALA A 140 1.11 -1.93 -9.56
N ARG A 141 0.45 -1.65 -10.68
CA ARG A 141 0.88 -0.63 -11.65
C ARG A 141 0.89 0.77 -11.03
N ASP A 142 -0.21 1.18 -10.40
CA ASP A 142 -0.37 2.53 -9.86
C ASP A 142 0.65 2.84 -8.74
N LEU A 143 1.05 1.82 -7.99
CA LEU A 143 2.03 1.94 -6.91
C LEU A 143 3.47 1.63 -7.34
N ASP A 144 3.70 1.26 -8.61
CA ASP A 144 4.94 0.66 -9.08
C ASP A 144 5.44 -0.49 -8.17
N ALA A 145 4.50 -1.35 -7.79
CA ALA A 145 4.68 -2.47 -6.90
C ALA A 145 4.95 -3.77 -7.66
N ARG A 146 5.69 -4.67 -7.01
CA ARG A 146 5.75 -6.08 -7.42
C ARG A 146 4.50 -6.82 -6.94
N VAL A 147 4.14 -7.90 -7.63
CA VAL A 147 2.99 -8.75 -7.29
C VAL A 147 3.48 -10.07 -6.71
N VAL A 148 2.88 -10.54 -5.61
CA VAL A 148 3.15 -11.86 -5.03
C VAL A 148 1.93 -12.74 -5.30
N SER A 149 2.10 -13.71 -6.20
CA SER A 149 1.08 -14.70 -6.55
C SER A 149 1.75 -15.86 -7.28
N ASN A 150 1.15 -17.05 -7.24
CA ASN A 150 1.48 -18.18 -8.10
C ASN A 150 0.61 -18.24 -9.37
N ASP A 151 -0.30 -17.28 -9.57
CA ASP A 151 -1.07 -17.16 -10.81
C ASP A 151 -0.26 -16.53 -11.96
N ARG A 152 -0.46 -17.02 -13.17
CA ARG A 152 0.19 -16.52 -14.39
C ARG A 152 -0.54 -15.34 -15.01
N PHE A 153 -1.75 -15.00 -14.55
CA PHE A 153 -2.55 -13.87 -15.05
C PHE A 153 -2.68 -13.86 -16.58
N ARG A 154 -2.83 -15.05 -17.20
CA ARG A 154 -2.71 -15.23 -18.67
C ARG A 154 -3.70 -14.35 -19.44
N ASP A 155 -4.90 -14.19 -18.89
CA ASP A 155 -5.98 -13.43 -19.52
C ASP A 155 -5.74 -11.91 -19.49
N TRP A 156 -4.74 -11.46 -18.72
CA TRP A 156 -4.45 -10.04 -18.48
C TRP A 156 -3.11 -9.59 -19.05
N VAL A 157 -2.32 -10.47 -19.66
CA VAL A 157 -0.98 -10.13 -20.18
C VAL A 157 -1.03 -9.05 -21.26
N GLU A 158 -2.08 -9.04 -22.10
CA GLU A 158 -2.25 -8.02 -23.14
C GLU A 158 -2.48 -6.62 -22.53
N ASP A 159 -3.26 -6.54 -21.46
CA ASP A 159 -3.58 -5.29 -20.75
C ASP A 159 -2.47 -4.88 -19.76
N PHE A 160 -1.63 -5.83 -19.34
CA PHE A 160 -0.55 -5.65 -18.36
C PHE A 160 0.79 -6.22 -18.87
N PRO A 161 1.40 -5.61 -19.90
CA PRO A 161 2.65 -6.09 -20.49
C PRO A 161 3.82 -6.13 -19.50
N GLU A 162 3.78 -5.31 -18.44
CA GLU A 162 4.78 -5.32 -17.37
C GLU A 162 4.88 -6.66 -16.64
N LEU A 163 3.87 -7.54 -16.74
CA LEU A 163 3.91 -8.90 -16.21
C LEU A 163 5.04 -9.75 -16.83
N GLY A 164 5.51 -9.38 -18.02
CA GLY A 164 6.65 -10.02 -18.69
C GLY A 164 8.01 -9.53 -18.20
N GLU A 165 8.06 -8.49 -17.38
CA GLU A 165 9.31 -7.98 -16.82
C GLU A 165 9.86 -8.94 -15.74
N PRO A 166 11.20 -9.12 -15.68
CA PRO A 166 11.81 -9.85 -14.58
C PRO A 166 11.40 -9.24 -13.23
N ASP A 167 11.20 -10.08 -12.23
CA ASP A 167 10.90 -9.69 -10.84
C ASP A 167 9.58 -8.91 -10.62
N ARG A 168 8.75 -8.73 -11.66
CA ARG A 168 7.43 -8.09 -11.50
C ARG A 168 6.46 -8.98 -10.73
N VAL A 169 6.50 -10.28 -10.99
CA VAL A 169 5.72 -11.29 -10.26
C VAL A 169 6.67 -12.18 -9.47
N ILE A 170 6.55 -12.11 -8.15
CA ILE A 170 7.32 -12.89 -7.19
C ILE A 170 6.53 -14.17 -6.89
N ARG A 171 7.14 -15.31 -7.15
CA ARG A 171 6.60 -16.61 -6.76
C ARG A 171 7.09 -16.99 -5.36
N GLY A 172 6.41 -17.97 -4.80
CA GLY A 172 6.80 -18.53 -3.52
C GLY A 172 5.99 -19.76 -3.18
N GLY A 173 6.23 -20.27 -1.99
CA GLY A 173 5.50 -21.41 -1.45
C GLY A 173 6.19 -22.00 -0.25
N TYR A 174 5.86 -23.26 0.03
CA TYR A 174 6.44 -24.00 1.15
C TYR A 174 7.24 -25.19 0.64
N ARG A 175 8.41 -25.41 1.23
CA ARG A 175 9.22 -26.62 1.03
C ARG A 175 9.71 -27.09 2.39
N ASP A 176 9.41 -28.35 2.74
CA ASP A 176 9.74 -28.94 4.04
C ASP A 176 9.27 -28.07 5.23
N GLY A 177 8.08 -27.46 5.09
CA GLY A 177 7.49 -26.57 6.10
C GLY A 177 8.12 -25.18 6.20
N ARG A 178 9.10 -24.85 5.36
CA ARG A 178 9.72 -23.51 5.31
C ARG A 178 9.17 -22.71 4.14
N LEU A 179 8.79 -21.47 4.42
CA LEU A 179 8.46 -20.48 3.39
C LEU A 179 9.71 -20.17 2.56
N TRP A 180 9.54 -20.11 1.25
CA TRP A 180 10.50 -19.57 0.31
C TRP A 180 9.80 -18.58 -0.62
N LEU A 181 10.50 -17.52 -0.99
CA LEU A 181 10.09 -16.53 -1.98
C LEU A 181 11.21 -16.37 -3.00
N ASP A 182 10.90 -16.11 -4.26
CA ASP A 182 11.94 -15.87 -5.29
C ASP A 182 12.89 -14.71 -4.89
N VAL A 183 12.38 -13.73 -4.16
CA VAL A 183 13.15 -12.58 -3.66
C VAL A 183 14.13 -12.91 -2.53
N ASP A 184 14.11 -14.12 -1.96
CA ASP A 184 15.04 -14.52 -0.89
C ASP A 184 16.48 -14.70 -1.40
N GLY A 185 16.69 -14.82 -2.72
CA GLY A 185 17.99 -15.08 -3.35
C GLY A 185 18.73 -13.86 -3.91
N HIS A 186 18.24 -12.65 -3.67
CA HIS A 186 18.81 -11.39 -4.18
C HIS A 186 19.52 -10.55 -3.12
#